data_AF-A0A520PRM4-F1
#
_entry.id   AF-A0A520PRM4-F1
#
_cell.length_a   1.000
_cell.length_b   1.000
_cell.length_c   1.000
_cell.angle_alpha   90.00
_cell.angle_beta   90.00
_cell.angle_gamma   90.00
#
_symmetry.space_group_name_H-M   'P 1'
#
loop_
_entity.id
_entity.type
_entity.pdbx_description
1 polymer ?
#
loop_
_entity_poly.entity_id
_entity_poly.type
_entity_poly.pdbx_seq_one_letter_code
_entity_poly.pdbx_strand_id
1 'polypeptide(L)'
;MKKKIAILGSTGSIGRSTLEVISRDKKSFDIILLSANNNYKKLIKQAKKFKVKNVLIKNKNFYFKVKKSLKKTKTKVFTGDISLKKIITTKLDYTMSAVVGLAGLQPTIDSIKISKIVAIANKEAIICGWQILSRLLKKYKTEVLPVDSEHFSIMELTKGISNEDIEEIIITASGGPFLNIPLKRLKKVKPKEAIKHPNWKMGKKISVDSANLMNKVFEVIEAHKLFNFDKSKYKVMIHPKSYVHSIIRFKNGLIKMILYNTDMKIPISNILYKNKKNFLKTSNIKVKNINNLNFQKVNSKNFPSIKLINKCFSSGLSSPIIINAANEVLVDLFLKGKIEFLDIVKNINKILNHKDFKKNAKRKPASIKDIQIADNWARLKTISMCVR
;
A
#
# COMPACT_ATOMS: atom_id res chain seq x y z
N MET A 1 14.39 25.99 -9.38
CA MET A 1 14.66 24.72 -10.13
C MET A 1 13.46 23.79 -10.03
N LYS A 2 13.16 22.99 -11.07
CA LYS A 2 12.08 21.98 -11.04
C LYS A 2 12.46 20.79 -10.17
N LYS A 3 11.51 20.27 -9.38
CA LYS A 3 11.67 19.01 -8.65
C LYS A 3 11.73 17.84 -9.64
N LYS A 4 12.81 17.07 -9.62
CA LYS A 4 12.98 15.87 -10.46
C LYS A 4 12.27 14.70 -9.82
N ILE A 5 11.32 14.09 -10.55
CA ILE A 5 10.47 13.03 -9.99
C ILE A 5 10.41 11.77 -10.84
N ALA A 6 10.25 10.62 -10.19
CA ALA A 6 9.86 9.36 -10.83
C ALA A 6 8.53 8.85 -10.28
N ILE A 7 7.73 8.19 -11.13
CA ILE A 7 6.46 7.57 -10.74
C ILE A 7 6.46 6.11 -11.20
N LEU A 8 6.62 5.21 -10.24
CA LEU A 8 6.57 3.78 -10.46
C LEU A 8 5.11 3.29 -10.37
N GLY A 9 4.61 2.62 -11.40
CA GLY A 9 3.19 2.22 -11.46
C GLY A 9 2.26 3.37 -11.86
N SER A 10 2.72 4.26 -12.74
CA SER A 10 2.03 5.48 -13.23
C SER A 10 0.61 5.26 -13.79
N THR A 11 0.30 4.06 -14.26
CA THR A 11 -1.00 3.72 -14.86
C THR A 11 -2.03 3.20 -13.86
N GLY A 12 -1.60 2.88 -12.62
CA GLY A 12 -2.45 2.45 -11.52
C GLY A 12 -3.25 3.60 -10.88
N SER A 13 -3.98 3.32 -9.79
CA SER A 13 -4.79 4.36 -9.13
C SER A 13 -3.93 5.50 -8.59
N ILE A 14 -2.98 5.20 -7.71
CA ILE A 14 -2.08 6.18 -7.09
C ILE A 14 -1.21 6.91 -8.11
N GLY A 15 -0.65 6.19 -9.09
CA GLY A 15 0.15 6.80 -10.15
C GLY A 15 -0.64 7.84 -10.98
N ARG A 16 -1.92 7.57 -11.25
CA ARG A 16 -2.80 8.53 -11.93
C ARG A 16 -3.14 9.72 -11.04
N SER A 17 -3.51 9.49 -9.77
CA SER A 17 -3.76 10.57 -8.82
C SER A 17 -2.54 11.48 -8.67
N THR A 18 -1.34 10.91 -8.63
CA THR A 18 -0.07 11.65 -8.61
C THR A 18 0.09 12.53 -9.84
N LEU A 19 -0.12 11.99 -11.04
CA LEU A 19 -0.07 12.75 -12.28
C LEU A 19 -1.18 13.81 -12.37
N GLU A 20 -2.37 13.56 -11.82
CA GLU A 20 -3.45 14.55 -11.74
C GLU A 20 -3.05 15.74 -10.86
N VAL A 21 -2.47 15.50 -9.67
CA VAL A 21 -1.94 16.55 -8.79
C VAL A 21 -0.87 17.37 -9.53
N ILE A 22 0.14 16.70 -10.11
CA ILE A 22 1.23 17.37 -10.84
C ILE A 22 0.73 18.13 -12.07
N SER A 23 -0.34 17.67 -12.72
CA SER A 23 -0.86 18.32 -13.92
C SER A 23 -1.34 19.75 -13.69
N ARG A 24 -1.65 20.10 -12.43
CA ARG A 24 -2.05 21.44 -12.00
C ARG A 24 -0.86 22.38 -11.77
N ASP A 25 0.36 21.85 -11.69
CA ASP A 25 1.59 22.60 -11.44
C ASP A 25 2.76 22.05 -12.27
N LYS A 26 2.60 21.99 -13.59
CA LYS A 26 3.63 21.47 -14.50
C LYS A 26 4.94 22.28 -14.48
N LYS A 27 4.90 23.51 -13.98
CA LYS A 27 6.08 24.38 -13.92
C LYS A 27 7.03 23.95 -12.79
N SER A 28 6.53 23.36 -11.71
CA SER A 28 7.35 22.96 -10.55
C SER A 28 7.99 21.57 -10.66
N PHE A 29 7.54 20.71 -11.58
CA PHE A 29 7.99 19.31 -11.67
C PHE A 29 8.61 18.95 -13.02
N ASP A 30 9.68 18.16 -12.98
CA ASP A 30 10.29 17.49 -14.14
C ASP A 30 10.14 15.97 -13.96
N ILE A 31 9.28 15.35 -14.79
CA ILE A 31 9.02 13.91 -14.71
C ILE A 31 10.11 13.16 -15.47
N ILE A 32 11.02 12.54 -14.71
CA ILE A 32 12.20 11.84 -15.22
C ILE A 32 11.84 10.43 -15.70
N LEU A 33 10.96 9.73 -14.97
CA LEU A 33 10.59 8.35 -15.27
C LEU A 33 9.11 8.08 -14.97
N LEU A 34 8.43 7.42 -15.92
CA LEU A 34 7.18 6.71 -15.66
C LEU A 34 7.38 5.21 -15.88
N SER A 35 6.83 4.38 -14.99
CA SER A 35 6.77 2.93 -15.23
C SER A 35 5.35 2.38 -15.23
N ALA A 36 5.16 1.26 -15.94
CA ALA A 36 3.95 0.44 -15.87
C ALA A 36 4.28 -1.04 -16.15
N ASN A 37 3.34 -1.94 -15.81
CA ASN A 37 3.48 -3.36 -16.15
C ASN A 37 2.88 -3.68 -17.55
N ASN A 38 1.55 -3.67 -17.66
CA ASN A 38 0.84 -4.10 -18.88
C ASN A 38 0.12 -2.97 -19.63
N ASN A 39 -0.25 -1.88 -18.96
CA ASN A 39 -1.09 -0.83 -19.56
C ASN A 39 -0.28 0.14 -20.44
N TYR A 40 0.30 -0.40 -21.52
CA TYR A 40 1.18 0.33 -22.42
C TYR A 40 0.48 1.50 -23.12
N LYS A 41 -0.79 1.35 -23.50
CA LYS A 41 -1.59 2.43 -24.13
C LYS A 41 -1.66 3.66 -23.23
N LYS A 42 -1.96 3.49 -21.95
CA LYS A 42 -2.04 4.59 -20.99
C LYS A 42 -0.67 5.19 -20.68
N LEU A 43 0.36 4.34 -20.57
CA LEU A 43 1.74 4.77 -20.37
C LEU A 43 2.21 5.69 -21.51
N ILE A 44 1.94 5.33 -22.78
CA ILE A 44 2.26 6.16 -23.95
C ILE A 44 1.55 7.52 -23.86
N LYS A 45 0.25 7.53 -23.56
CA LYS A 45 -0.53 8.78 -23.42
C LYS A 45 0.05 9.68 -22.33
N GLN A 46 0.40 9.12 -21.18
CA GLN A 46 1.02 9.84 -20.07
C GLN A 46 2.41 10.38 -20.46
N ALA A 47 3.26 9.55 -21.07
CA ALA A 47 4.60 9.95 -21.49
C ALA A 47 4.59 11.13 -22.46
N LYS A 48 3.68 11.11 -23.46
CA LYS A 48 3.49 12.23 -24.39
C LYS A 48 2.98 13.49 -23.69
N LYS A 49 1.92 13.37 -22.87
CA LYS A 49 1.31 14.51 -22.15
C LYS A 49 2.31 15.25 -21.26
N PHE A 50 3.20 14.52 -20.59
CA PHE A 50 4.16 15.09 -19.64
C PHE A 50 5.57 15.24 -20.20
N LYS A 51 5.79 14.96 -21.50
CA LYS A 51 7.10 15.03 -22.17
C LYS A 51 8.21 14.31 -21.38
N VAL A 52 7.90 13.09 -20.92
CA VAL A 52 8.74 12.34 -19.97
C VAL A 52 10.05 11.89 -20.63
N LYS A 53 11.16 11.97 -19.89
CA LYS A 53 12.50 11.60 -20.38
C LYS A 53 12.66 10.09 -20.58
N ASN A 54 12.17 9.29 -19.63
CA ASN A 54 12.31 7.84 -19.65
C ASN A 54 10.98 7.13 -19.36
N VAL A 55 10.75 6.01 -20.04
CA VAL A 55 9.61 5.13 -19.79
C VAL A 55 10.11 3.70 -19.58
N LEU A 56 9.62 3.05 -18.53
CA LEU A 56 9.87 1.63 -18.24
C LEU A 56 8.58 0.82 -18.34
N ILE A 57 8.48 -0.06 -19.33
CA ILE A 57 7.39 -1.03 -19.44
C ILE A 57 7.89 -2.40 -18.97
N LYS A 58 7.43 -2.90 -17.83
CA LYS A 58 7.97 -4.16 -17.27
C LYS A 58 7.71 -5.35 -18.22
N ASN A 59 6.51 -5.45 -18.78
CA ASN A 59 6.16 -6.54 -19.68
C ASN A 59 6.81 -6.36 -21.06
N LYS A 60 7.76 -7.26 -21.37
CA LYS A 60 8.54 -7.27 -22.62
C LYS A 60 7.67 -7.35 -23.87
N ASN A 61 6.50 -7.98 -23.80
CA ASN A 61 5.58 -8.13 -24.94
C ASN A 61 5.05 -6.78 -25.46
N PHE A 62 5.11 -5.73 -24.64
CA PHE A 62 4.67 -4.39 -25.04
C PHE A 62 5.82 -3.44 -25.40
N TYR A 63 7.08 -3.87 -25.30
CA TYR A 63 8.25 -3.02 -25.53
C TYR A 63 8.23 -2.35 -26.91
N PHE A 64 8.12 -3.15 -27.98
CA PHE A 64 8.12 -2.62 -29.35
C PHE A 64 6.94 -1.68 -29.62
N LYS A 65 5.76 -1.97 -29.06
CA LYS A 65 4.57 -1.10 -29.17
C LYS A 65 4.81 0.27 -28.52
N VAL A 66 5.45 0.30 -27.35
CA VAL A 66 5.82 1.56 -26.67
C VAL A 66 6.91 2.31 -27.44
N LYS A 67 7.99 1.62 -27.83
CA LYS A 67 9.11 2.20 -28.57
C LYS A 67 8.65 2.84 -29.89
N LYS A 68 7.89 2.10 -30.71
CA LYS A 68 7.33 2.60 -31.98
C LYS A 68 6.44 3.84 -31.77
N SER A 69 5.61 3.84 -30.72
CA SER A 69 4.67 4.94 -30.44
C SER A 69 5.32 6.22 -29.93
N LEU A 70 6.53 6.12 -29.36
CA LEU A 70 7.31 7.22 -28.80
C LEU A 70 8.51 7.61 -29.68
N LYS A 71 8.67 7.02 -30.87
CA LYS A 71 9.82 7.28 -31.77
C LYS A 71 10.03 8.76 -32.13
N LYS A 72 8.94 9.55 -32.18
CA LYS A 72 8.95 10.99 -32.49
C LYS A 72 9.17 11.87 -31.25
N THR A 73 9.38 11.30 -30.06
CA THR A 73 9.67 12.05 -28.83
C THR A 73 11.11 11.82 -28.41
N LYS A 74 11.64 12.67 -27.52
CA LYS A 74 12.95 12.46 -26.88
C LYS A 74 12.93 11.39 -25.77
N THR A 75 11.88 10.58 -25.70
CA THR A 75 11.65 9.63 -24.60
C THR A 75 12.41 8.32 -24.84
N LYS A 76 13.32 7.96 -23.93
CA LYS A 76 13.99 6.66 -23.95
C LYS A 76 13.07 5.58 -23.37
N VAL A 77 13.02 4.41 -24.01
CA VAL A 77 12.14 3.30 -23.62
C VAL A 77 12.96 2.11 -23.15
N PHE A 78 12.65 1.63 -21.94
CA PHE A 78 13.28 0.50 -21.26
C PHE A 78 12.24 -0.59 -20.97
N THR A 79 12.70 -1.83 -20.75
CA THR A 79 11.81 -2.97 -20.46
C THR A 79 12.41 -3.98 -19.49
N GLY A 80 11.56 -4.79 -18.86
CA GLY A 80 11.96 -5.88 -17.97
C GLY A 80 12.38 -5.43 -16.57
N ASP A 81 13.10 -6.31 -15.87
CA ASP A 81 13.60 -6.10 -14.51
C ASP A 81 14.96 -5.36 -14.50
N ILE A 82 15.01 -4.21 -15.17
CA ILE A 82 16.18 -3.33 -15.19
C ILE A 82 16.24 -2.47 -13.92
N SER A 83 17.44 -2.33 -13.35
CA SER A 83 17.63 -1.46 -12.19
C SER A 83 17.43 0.02 -12.55
N LEU A 84 16.75 0.77 -11.69
CA LEU A 84 16.49 2.20 -11.94
C LEU A 84 17.78 3.03 -12.02
N LYS A 85 18.87 2.59 -11.39
CA LYS A 85 20.20 3.22 -11.51
C LYS A 85 20.76 3.19 -12.93
N LYS A 86 20.40 2.18 -13.73
CA LYS A 86 20.81 2.09 -15.14
C LYS A 86 20.03 3.05 -16.04
N ILE A 87 18.87 3.53 -15.58
CA ILE A 87 18.00 4.45 -16.32
C ILE A 87 18.26 5.91 -15.89
N ILE A 88 18.46 6.12 -14.59
CA ILE A 88 18.51 7.44 -13.97
C ILE A 88 19.89 7.65 -13.36
N THR A 89 20.67 8.53 -13.97
CA THR A 89 22.03 8.87 -13.53
C THR A 89 22.06 10.02 -12.51
N THR A 90 20.99 10.83 -12.43
CA THR A 90 20.92 11.98 -11.53
C THR A 90 20.11 11.69 -10.27
N LYS A 91 20.49 12.25 -9.12
CA LYS A 91 19.68 12.17 -7.89
C LYS A 91 18.30 12.80 -8.12
N LEU A 92 17.24 12.06 -7.76
CA LEU A 92 15.86 12.54 -7.80
C LEU A 92 15.50 13.23 -6.49
N ASP A 93 14.62 14.23 -6.57
CA ASP A 93 14.06 14.86 -5.37
C ASP A 93 12.98 13.97 -4.76
N TYR A 94 12.25 13.23 -5.59
CA TYR A 94 11.08 12.46 -5.17
C TYR A 94 10.81 11.25 -6.06
N THR A 95 10.47 10.11 -5.47
CA THR A 95 9.90 8.97 -6.20
C THR A 95 8.60 8.51 -5.57
N MET A 96 7.54 8.41 -6.38
CA MET A 96 6.29 7.72 -6.00
C MET A 96 6.43 6.23 -6.29
N SER A 97 6.48 5.39 -5.25
CA SER A 97 6.43 3.94 -5.35
C SER A 97 5.00 3.43 -5.22
N ALA A 98 4.35 3.19 -6.36
CA ALA A 98 2.95 2.77 -6.46
C ALA A 98 2.76 1.46 -7.26
N VAL A 99 3.83 0.65 -7.38
CA VAL A 99 3.72 -0.72 -7.91
C VAL A 99 3.07 -1.59 -6.85
N VAL A 100 2.04 -2.36 -7.20
CA VAL A 100 1.27 -3.19 -6.25
C VAL A 100 2.00 -4.50 -5.91
N GLY A 101 1.87 -4.96 -4.67
CA GLY A 101 2.34 -6.27 -4.23
C GLY A 101 3.86 -6.38 -4.08
N LEU A 102 4.36 -7.58 -3.81
CA LEU A 102 5.80 -7.82 -3.59
C LEU A 102 6.66 -7.42 -4.81
N ALA A 103 6.10 -7.41 -6.01
CA ALA A 103 6.77 -6.96 -7.23
C ALA A 103 7.29 -5.51 -7.17
N GLY A 104 6.72 -4.68 -6.28
CA GLY A 104 7.19 -3.30 -6.06
C GLY A 104 8.40 -3.18 -5.12
N LEU A 105 8.84 -4.26 -4.46
CA LEU A 105 9.95 -4.21 -3.50
C LEU A 105 11.28 -3.82 -4.15
N GLN A 106 11.70 -4.51 -5.23
CA GLN A 106 12.95 -4.18 -5.92
C GLN A 106 12.95 -2.76 -6.50
N PRO A 107 11.89 -2.29 -7.21
CA PRO A 107 11.80 -0.90 -7.64
C PRO A 107 11.88 0.12 -6.50
N THR A 108 11.28 -0.19 -5.34
CA THR A 108 11.36 0.66 -4.13
C THR A 108 12.80 0.73 -3.61
N ILE A 109 13.47 -0.42 -3.50
CA ILE A 109 14.88 -0.51 -3.09
C ILE A 109 15.78 0.32 -4.02
N ASP A 110 15.55 0.24 -5.33
CA ASP A 110 16.32 1.04 -6.28
C ASP A 110 16.01 2.53 -6.15
N SER A 111 14.75 2.89 -5.90
CA SER A 111 14.32 4.28 -5.67
C SER A 111 14.99 4.88 -4.45
N ILE A 112 15.14 4.12 -3.36
CA ILE A 112 15.86 4.56 -2.15
C ILE A 112 17.28 4.98 -2.50
N LYS A 113 17.97 4.22 -3.34
CA LYS A 113 19.37 4.51 -3.69
C LYS A 113 19.53 5.80 -4.50
N ILE A 114 18.50 6.24 -5.22
CA ILE A 114 18.58 7.36 -6.18
C ILE A 114 17.72 8.58 -5.82
N SER A 115 16.92 8.54 -4.76
CA SER A 115 15.98 9.61 -4.40
C SER A 115 16.32 10.24 -3.07
N LYS A 116 15.96 11.52 -2.87
CA LYS A 116 15.96 12.15 -1.54
C LYS A 116 14.75 11.69 -0.72
N ILE A 117 13.59 11.60 -1.38
CA ILE A 117 12.33 11.16 -0.80
C ILE A 117 11.76 9.99 -1.62
N VAL A 118 11.31 8.94 -0.95
CA VAL A 118 10.48 7.89 -1.54
C VAL A 118 9.11 7.91 -0.86
N ALA A 119 8.11 8.37 -1.59
CA ALA A 119 6.73 8.25 -1.15
C ALA A 119 6.20 6.87 -1.52
N ILE A 120 5.75 6.12 -0.53
CA ILE A 120 5.41 4.71 -0.69
C ILE A 120 3.92 4.48 -0.46
N ALA A 121 3.27 3.94 -1.49
CA ALA A 121 1.87 3.48 -1.43
C ALA A 121 1.76 1.96 -1.42
N ASN A 122 2.88 1.26 -1.59
CA ASN A 122 2.94 -0.20 -1.59
C ASN A 122 3.20 -0.71 -0.17
N LYS A 123 2.12 -1.06 0.54
CA LYS A 123 2.21 -1.67 1.86
C LYS A 123 2.91 -3.02 1.84
N GLU A 124 2.71 -3.83 0.80
CA GLU A 124 3.33 -5.15 0.68
C GLU A 124 4.87 -5.08 0.68
N ALA A 125 5.46 -4.06 0.07
CA ALA A 125 6.90 -3.83 0.10
C ALA A 125 7.41 -3.52 1.51
N ILE A 126 6.64 -2.79 2.32
CA ILE A 126 6.99 -2.48 3.72
C ILE A 126 6.82 -3.72 4.60
N ILE A 127 5.65 -4.34 4.58
CA ILE A 127 5.36 -5.50 5.44
C ILE A 127 6.27 -6.69 5.10
N CYS A 128 6.74 -6.86 3.87
CA CYS A 128 7.64 -7.94 3.51
C CYS A 128 9.12 -7.54 3.62
N GLY A 129 9.47 -6.32 3.22
CA GLY A 129 10.85 -5.91 2.97
C GLY A 129 11.49 -4.99 4.01
N TRP A 130 10.79 -4.65 5.11
CA TRP A 130 11.23 -3.58 6.03
C TRP A 130 12.66 -3.69 6.54
N GLN A 131 13.15 -4.90 6.87
CA GLN A 131 14.53 -5.07 7.37
C GLN A 131 15.58 -4.59 6.35
N ILE A 132 15.31 -4.83 5.06
CA ILE A 132 16.17 -4.39 3.98
C ILE A 132 15.95 -2.90 3.72
N LEU A 133 14.70 -2.46 3.67
CA LEU A 133 14.34 -1.06 3.42
C LEU A 133 14.93 -0.14 4.49
N SER A 134 14.71 -0.41 5.78
CA SER A 134 15.17 0.45 6.89
C SER A 134 16.68 0.62 6.91
N ARG A 135 17.45 -0.45 6.67
CA ARG A 135 18.91 -0.39 6.53
C ARG A 135 19.34 0.48 5.35
N LEU A 136 18.67 0.34 4.20
CA LEU A 136 18.99 1.12 3.01
C LEU A 136 18.58 2.59 3.16
N LEU A 137 17.46 2.89 3.80
CA LEU A 137 17.02 4.25 4.09
C LEU A 137 18.07 5.01 4.90
N LYS A 138 18.61 4.38 5.95
CA LYS A 138 19.74 4.91 6.74
C LYS A 138 20.99 5.09 5.87
N LYS A 139 21.41 4.05 5.14
CA LYS A 139 22.62 4.08 4.30
C LYS A 139 22.59 5.19 3.24
N TYR A 140 21.46 5.41 2.60
CA TYR A 140 21.32 6.38 1.50
C TYR A 140 20.72 7.72 1.92
N LYS A 141 20.55 7.95 3.24
CA LYS A 141 19.94 9.16 3.82
C LYS A 141 18.66 9.56 3.08
N THR A 142 17.80 8.58 2.84
CA THR A 142 16.57 8.75 2.07
C THR A 142 15.38 8.74 3.00
N GLU A 143 14.54 9.76 2.89
CA GLU A 143 13.29 9.89 3.63
C GLU A 143 12.22 9.00 2.98
N VAL A 144 11.49 8.23 3.78
CA VAL A 144 10.29 7.49 3.33
C VAL A 144 9.06 8.17 3.89
N LEU A 145 8.09 8.44 3.01
CA LEU A 145 6.82 9.07 3.36
C LEU A 145 5.67 8.12 2.99
N PRO A 146 4.84 7.68 3.95
CA PRO A 146 3.68 6.86 3.65
C PRO A 146 2.63 7.67 2.89
N VAL A 147 2.12 7.08 1.81
CA VAL A 147 1.03 7.66 0.99
C VAL A 147 -0.33 7.12 1.40
N ASP A 148 -0.38 5.93 2.01
CA ASP A 148 -1.61 5.33 2.49
C ASP A 148 -2.32 6.28 3.48
N SER A 149 -3.64 6.40 3.39
CA SER A 149 -4.40 7.51 3.98
C SER A 149 -4.26 7.57 5.50
N GLU A 150 -4.35 6.41 6.15
CA GLU A 150 -4.23 6.26 7.58
C GLU A 150 -2.81 6.55 8.03
N HIS A 151 -1.80 6.00 7.35
CA HIS A 151 -0.39 6.21 7.71
C HIS A 151 0.08 7.64 7.45
N PHE A 152 -0.36 8.28 6.37
CA PHE A 152 -0.16 9.71 6.17
C PHE A 152 -0.72 10.50 7.37
N SER A 153 -1.90 10.13 7.84
CA SER A 153 -2.55 10.79 8.98
C SER A 153 -1.81 10.53 10.30
N ILE A 154 -1.31 9.31 10.53
CA ILE A 154 -0.46 8.99 11.68
C ILE A 154 0.82 9.83 11.62
N MET A 155 1.50 9.86 10.47
CA MET A 155 2.73 10.63 10.28
C MET A 155 2.55 12.11 10.64
N GLU A 156 1.48 12.74 10.16
CA GLU A 156 1.21 14.16 10.47
C GLU A 156 0.82 14.36 11.95
N LEU A 157 0.07 13.44 12.56
CA LEU A 157 -0.35 13.52 13.96
C LEU A 157 0.78 13.24 14.96
N THR A 158 1.78 12.44 14.58
CA THR A 158 2.86 11.99 15.47
C THR A 158 4.20 12.66 15.13
N LYS A 159 4.20 13.74 14.35
CA LYS A 159 5.42 14.44 13.98
C LYS A 159 6.08 15.08 15.21
N GLY A 160 7.30 14.65 15.53
CA GLY A 160 8.03 15.12 16.70
C GLY A 160 7.49 14.62 18.04
N ILE A 161 6.63 13.60 18.02
CA ILE A 161 6.04 12.99 19.22
C ILE A 161 6.81 11.73 19.59
N SER A 162 7.13 11.57 20.87
CA SER A 162 7.84 10.39 21.37
C SER A 162 6.90 9.19 21.55
N ASN A 163 7.47 8.01 21.75
CA ASN A 163 6.66 6.84 22.05
C ASN A 163 5.98 7.00 23.42
N GLU A 164 6.64 7.65 24.36
CA GLU A 164 6.21 7.81 25.75
C GLU A 164 4.97 8.70 25.86
N ASP A 165 4.79 9.64 24.93
CA ASP A 165 3.65 10.57 24.89
C ASP A 165 2.36 9.92 24.36
N ILE A 166 2.49 8.84 23.58
CA ILE A 166 1.36 8.20 22.92
C ILE A 166 0.79 7.07 23.78
N GLU A 167 -0.52 7.14 23.99
CA GLU A 167 -1.32 6.12 24.66
C GLU A 167 -1.89 5.13 23.64
N GLU A 168 -2.55 5.62 22.58
CA GLU A 168 -3.14 4.77 21.54
C GLU A 168 -3.00 5.38 20.14
N ILE A 169 -2.78 4.51 19.16
CA ILE A 169 -2.77 4.82 17.72
C ILE A 169 -3.91 4.06 17.08
N ILE A 170 -4.98 4.75 16.75
CA ILE A 170 -6.19 4.14 16.20
C ILE A 170 -6.15 4.27 14.68
N ILE A 171 -6.00 3.11 14.02
CA ILE A 171 -6.11 2.99 12.58
C ILE A 171 -7.58 2.72 12.24
N THR A 172 -8.24 3.71 11.63
CA THR A 172 -9.67 3.62 11.29
C THR A 172 -9.89 2.70 10.09
N ALA A 173 -11.01 1.97 10.04
CA ALA A 173 -11.36 1.10 8.91
C ALA A 173 -12.79 1.37 8.44
N SER A 174 -13.07 1.30 7.13
CA SER A 174 -14.44 1.45 6.62
C SER A 174 -15.40 0.34 7.07
N GLY A 175 -14.87 -0.83 7.47
CA GLY A 175 -15.66 -2.05 7.68
C GLY A 175 -16.00 -2.82 6.40
N GLY A 176 -15.69 -2.26 5.22
CA GLY A 176 -15.94 -2.86 3.93
C GLY A 176 -17.43 -3.09 3.61
N PRO A 177 -17.75 -3.76 2.49
CA PRO A 177 -19.14 -4.02 2.08
C PRO A 177 -19.92 -4.94 3.03
N PHE A 178 -19.24 -5.62 3.96
CA PHE A 178 -19.81 -6.68 4.77
C PHE A 178 -19.98 -6.33 6.26
N LEU A 179 -19.76 -5.06 6.63
CA LEU A 179 -19.87 -4.57 8.01
C LEU A 179 -21.16 -5.01 8.71
N ASN A 180 -22.30 -4.85 8.05
CA ASN A 180 -23.63 -5.13 8.60
C ASN A 180 -24.22 -6.46 8.08
N ILE A 181 -23.39 -7.36 7.54
CA ILE A 181 -23.85 -8.62 6.97
C ILE A 181 -23.75 -9.74 8.02
N PRO A 182 -24.85 -10.49 8.30
CA PRO A 182 -24.82 -11.61 9.24
C PRO A 182 -23.84 -12.71 8.80
N LEU A 183 -23.19 -13.36 9.77
CA LEU A 183 -22.20 -14.42 9.54
C LEU A 183 -22.73 -15.57 8.65
N LYS A 184 -24.02 -15.94 8.80
CA LYS A 184 -24.66 -16.96 7.96
C LYS A 184 -24.64 -16.59 6.47
N ARG A 185 -24.81 -15.30 6.15
CA ARG A 185 -24.78 -14.79 4.77
C ARG A 185 -23.35 -14.68 4.24
N LEU A 186 -22.36 -14.42 5.10
CA LEU A 186 -20.94 -14.37 4.69
C LEU A 186 -20.41 -15.69 4.11
N LYS A 187 -21.03 -16.83 4.42
CA LYS A 187 -20.70 -18.12 3.79
C LYS A 187 -20.98 -18.12 2.28
N LYS A 188 -21.99 -17.37 1.82
CA LYS A 188 -22.49 -17.42 0.45
C LYS A 188 -22.11 -16.21 -0.40
N VAL A 189 -21.42 -15.21 0.16
CA VAL A 189 -21.07 -13.98 -0.58
C VAL A 189 -20.19 -14.28 -1.79
N LYS A 190 -20.42 -13.56 -2.88
CA LYS A 190 -19.70 -13.75 -4.13
C LYS A 190 -18.63 -12.68 -4.34
N PRO A 191 -17.62 -12.93 -5.20
CA PRO A 191 -16.57 -11.96 -5.52
C PRO A 191 -17.12 -10.60 -5.98
N LYS A 192 -18.21 -10.60 -6.76
CA LYS A 192 -18.87 -9.39 -7.25
C LYS A 192 -19.42 -8.50 -6.14
N GLU A 193 -19.75 -9.06 -4.98
CA GLU A 193 -20.20 -8.30 -3.80
C GLU A 193 -19.00 -7.76 -3.03
N ALA A 194 -17.97 -8.58 -2.82
CA ALA A 194 -16.77 -8.19 -2.07
C ALA A 194 -15.99 -7.03 -2.71
N ILE A 195 -16.03 -6.89 -4.04
CA ILE A 195 -15.34 -5.80 -4.75
C ILE A 195 -16.11 -4.48 -4.76
N LYS A 196 -17.35 -4.43 -4.28
CA LYS A 196 -18.19 -3.22 -4.23
C LYS A 196 -17.97 -2.44 -2.93
N HIS A 197 -16.80 -1.85 -2.77
CA HIS A 197 -16.48 -1.08 -1.56
C HIS A 197 -17.38 0.18 -1.46
N PRO A 198 -17.93 0.51 -0.27
CA PRO A 198 -18.89 1.61 -0.11
C PRO A 198 -18.32 3.00 -0.42
N ASN A 199 -17.06 3.26 -0.01
CA ASN A 199 -16.49 4.63 -0.06
C ASN A 199 -15.41 4.85 -1.13
N TRP A 200 -14.88 3.79 -1.73
CA TRP A 200 -13.64 3.84 -2.51
C TRP A 200 -13.76 3.02 -3.79
N LYS A 201 -13.27 3.57 -4.91
CA LYS A 201 -13.08 2.81 -6.16
C LYS A 201 -11.67 2.27 -6.22
N MET A 202 -11.49 0.98 -5.91
CA MET A 202 -10.16 0.37 -5.74
C MET A 202 -9.95 -0.88 -6.62
N GLY A 203 -8.75 -1.45 -6.56
CA GLY A 203 -8.45 -2.72 -7.22
C GLY A 203 -9.20 -3.89 -6.57
N LYS A 204 -9.36 -5.00 -7.30
CA LYS A 204 -10.10 -6.18 -6.82
C LYS A 204 -9.52 -6.75 -5.52
N LYS A 205 -8.19 -6.98 -5.46
CA LYS A 205 -7.50 -7.56 -4.28
C LYS A 205 -7.73 -6.73 -3.01
N ILE A 206 -7.41 -5.44 -3.05
CA ILE A 206 -7.59 -4.55 -1.89
C ILE A 206 -9.07 -4.41 -1.49
N SER A 207 -10.01 -4.52 -2.43
CA SER A 207 -11.44 -4.50 -2.11
C SER A 207 -11.85 -5.76 -1.32
N VAL A 208 -11.36 -6.94 -1.71
CA VAL A 208 -11.57 -8.19 -0.94
C VAL A 208 -10.89 -8.14 0.42
N ASP A 209 -9.65 -7.66 0.48
CA ASP A 209 -8.93 -7.47 1.75
C ASP A 209 -9.64 -6.47 2.68
N SER A 210 -10.29 -5.44 2.13
CA SER A 210 -11.10 -4.50 2.91
C SER A 210 -12.39 -5.17 3.41
N ALA A 211 -13.01 -6.02 2.57
CA ALA A 211 -14.22 -6.74 2.92
C ALA A 211 -14.04 -7.73 4.07
N ASN A 212 -12.84 -8.30 4.25
CA ASN A 212 -12.53 -9.18 5.38
C ASN A 212 -11.63 -8.52 6.45
N LEU A 213 -11.32 -7.23 6.36
CA LEU A 213 -10.37 -6.48 7.20
C LEU A 213 -8.89 -6.94 7.18
N MET A 214 -8.48 -7.83 6.27
CA MET A 214 -7.07 -8.16 6.07
C MET A 214 -6.25 -6.94 5.65
N ASN A 215 -6.85 -6.01 4.90
CA ASN A 215 -6.19 -4.76 4.55
C ASN A 215 -5.71 -4.04 5.82
N LYS A 216 -6.57 -3.98 6.84
CA LYS A 216 -6.28 -3.34 8.11
C LYS A 216 -5.25 -4.09 8.96
N VAL A 217 -5.19 -5.43 8.84
CA VAL A 217 -4.10 -6.22 9.42
C VAL A 217 -2.76 -5.75 8.87
N PHE A 218 -2.61 -5.68 7.54
CA PHE A 218 -1.36 -5.24 6.92
C PHE A 218 -1.00 -3.80 7.26
N GLU A 219 -1.99 -2.92 7.34
CA GLU A 219 -1.79 -1.51 7.69
C GLU A 219 -1.31 -1.33 9.14
N VAL A 220 -1.76 -2.16 10.08
CA VAL A 220 -1.20 -2.18 11.45
C VAL A 220 0.27 -2.61 11.45
N ILE A 221 0.62 -3.65 10.67
CA ILE A 221 2.02 -4.11 10.57
C ILE A 221 2.90 -3.03 9.89
N GLU A 222 2.37 -2.38 8.86
CA GLU A 222 3.01 -1.27 8.16
C GLU A 222 3.25 -0.07 9.09
N ALA A 223 2.25 0.33 9.88
CA ALA A 223 2.35 1.47 10.79
C ALA A 223 3.42 1.21 11.88
N HIS A 224 3.40 0.03 12.51
CA HIS A 224 4.44 -0.35 13.48
C HIS A 224 5.85 -0.28 12.87
N LYS A 225 6.00 -0.69 11.61
CA LYS A 225 7.30 -0.63 10.91
C LYS A 225 7.74 0.80 10.64
N LEU A 226 6.85 1.65 10.16
CA LEU A 226 7.16 3.03 9.76
C LEU A 226 7.42 3.95 10.95
N PHE A 227 6.62 3.85 12.01
CA PHE A 227 6.62 4.82 13.10
C PHE A 227 7.29 4.31 14.38
N ASN A 228 7.58 3.02 14.47
CA ASN A 228 8.33 2.41 15.57
C ASN A 228 7.73 2.63 16.98
N PHE A 229 6.43 2.92 17.08
CA PHE A 229 5.71 2.89 18.36
C PHE A 229 5.45 1.45 18.83
N ASP A 230 5.22 1.29 20.14
CA ASP A 230 4.94 -0.01 20.74
C ASP A 230 3.74 -0.71 20.09
N LYS A 231 3.89 -2.02 19.88
CA LYS A 231 2.89 -2.85 19.17
C LYS A 231 1.51 -2.82 19.84
N SER A 232 1.47 -2.73 21.16
CA SER A 232 0.23 -2.73 21.97
C SER A 232 -0.60 -1.46 21.79
N LYS A 233 0.00 -0.36 21.33
CA LYS A 233 -0.65 0.95 21.13
C LYS A 233 -1.51 0.98 19.88
N TYR A 234 -1.24 0.13 18.90
CA TYR A 234 -2.02 0.09 17.65
C TYR A 234 -3.38 -0.58 17.87
N LYS A 235 -4.45 0.19 17.68
CA LYS A 235 -5.83 -0.27 17.74
C LYS A 235 -6.50 -0.13 16.37
N VAL A 236 -7.53 -0.92 16.14
CA VAL A 236 -8.39 -0.80 14.96
C VAL A 236 -9.78 -0.40 15.39
N MET A 237 -10.34 0.60 14.72
CA MET A 237 -11.71 1.07 14.97
C MET A 237 -12.45 1.19 13.65
N ILE A 238 -13.72 0.80 13.61
CA ILE A 238 -14.56 0.96 12.43
C ILE A 238 -15.07 2.39 12.38
N HIS A 239 -14.91 3.04 11.23
CA HIS A 239 -15.47 4.32 10.87
C HIS A 239 -16.08 4.21 9.45
N PRO A 240 -17.38 3.88 9.33
CA PRO A 240 -17.98 3.51 8.05
C PRO A 240 -17.98 4.62 7.01
N LYS A 241 -17.86 5.89 7.42
CA LYS A 241 -17.82 7.04 6.52
C LYS A 241 -16.43 7.32 5.94
N SER A 242 -15.37 6.74 6.51
CA SER A 242 -13.97 6.96 6.08
C SER A 242 -13.56 8.43 5.95
N TYR A 243 -14.14 9.30 6.80
CA TYR A 243 -13.84 10.73 6.82
C TYR A 243 -12.72 11.06 7.82
N VAL A 244 -12.71 10.39 8.97
CA VAL A 244 -11.56 10.33 9.88
C VAL A 244 -10.62 9.23 9.41
N HIS A 245 -9.35 9.56 9.18
CA HIS A 245 -8.37 8.61 8.65
C HIS A 245 -7.51 8.01 9.77
N SER A 246 -7.13 8.76 10.79
CA SER A 246 -6.50 8.22 12.00
C SER A 246 -6.75 9.10 13.21
N ILE A 247 -6.63 8.48 14.40
CA ILE A 247 -6.82 9.12 15.70
C ILE A 247 -5.65 8.74 16.60
N ILE A 248 -5.04 9.72 17.26
CA ILE A 248 -3.99 9.52 18.26
C ILE A 248 -4.52 9.99 19.61
N ARG A 249 -4.49 9.10 20.60
CA ARG A 249 -4.73 9.42 22.00
C ARG A 249 -3.39 9.58 22.71
N PHE A 250 -3.21 10.70 23.37
CA PHE A 250 -1.99 11.06 24.09
C PHE A 250 -2.17 10.79 25.59
N LYS A 251 -1.06 10.57 26.31
CA LYS A 251 -1.08 10.34 27.75
C LYS A 251 -1.54 11.54 28.56
N ASN A 252 -1.39 12.75 28.02
CA ASN A 252 -1.90 13.98 28.62
C ASN A 252 -3.43 14.17 28.47
N GLY A 253 -4.16 13.16 27.99
CA GLY A 253 -5.61 13.19 27.84
C GLY A 253 -6.11 13.76 26.51
N LEU A 254 -5.25 14.39 25.69
CA LEU A 254 -5.66 14.91 24.40
C LEU A 254 -5.91 13.79 23.38
N ILE A 255 -6.88 14.03 22.51
CA ILE A 255 -7.16 13.18 21.34
C ILE A 255 -7.07 14.07 20.11
N LYS A 256 -6.21 13.69 19.15
CA LYS A 256 -6.12 14.37 17.85
C LYS A 256 -6.56 13.42 16.75
N MET A 257 -7.24 13.97 15.76
CA MET A 257 -7.71 13.25 14.59
C MET A 257 -7.45 14.06 13.33
N ILE A 258 -7.11 13.39 12.24
CA ILE A 258 -7.03 14.00 10.91
C ILE A 258 -8.22 13.52 10.08
N LEU A 259 -8.93 14.51 9.52
CA LEU A 259 -10.11 14.30 8.70
C LEU A 259 -9.91 14.94 7.33
N TYR A 260 -10.35 14.24 6.30
CA TYR A 260 -10.46 14.77 4.95
C TYR A 260 -11.35 13.88 4.08
N ASN A 261 -11.88 14.42 2.97
CA ASN A 261 -12.68 13.62 2.04
C ASN A 261 -11.89 12.42 1.51
N THR A 262 -12.56 11.31 1.16
CA THR A 262 -11.94 10.09 0.63
C THR A 262 -11.32 10.28 -0.76
N ASP A 263 -10.20 10.98 -0.83
CA ASP A 263 -9.46 11.29 -2.05
C ASP A 263 -7.96 11.23 -1.81
N MET A 264 -7.30 10.21 -2.40
CA MET A 264 -5.85 10.03 -2.29
C MET A 264 -5.04 11.18 -2.87
N LYS A 265 -5.63 12.08 -3.67
CA LYS A 265 -4.93 13.29 -4.10
C LYS A 265 -4.54 14.16 -2.91
N ILE A 266 -5.27 14.12 -1.80
CA ILE A 266 -5.00 14.87 -0.57
C ILE A 266 -3.67 14.45 0.07
N PRO A 267 -3.46 13.19 0.52
CA PRO A 267 -2.17 12.76 1.05
C PRO A 267 -1.03 12.93 0.04
N ILE A 268 -1.26 12.59 -1.24
CA ILE A 268 -0.25 12.76 -2.31
C ILE A 268 0.21 14.21 -2.46
N SER A 269 -0.73 15.16 -2.46
CA SER A 269 -0.42 16.59 -2.58
C SER A 269 0.33 17.12 -1.36
N ASN A 270 -0.14 16.81 -0.15
CA ASN A 270 0.52 17.27 1.08
C ASN A 270 1.98 16.76 1.14
N ILE A 271 2.23 15.51 0.74
CA ILE A 271 3.58 14.95 0.62
C ILE A 271 4.42 15.68 -0.44
N LEU A 272 3.86 15.92 -1.64
CA LEU A 272 4.59 16.58 -2.74
C LEU A 272 4.99 18.03 -2.42
N TYR A 273 4.12 18.76 -1.72
CA TYR A 273 4.27 20.20 -1.45
C TYR A 273 4.73 20.53 -0.03
N LYS A 274 4.79 19.55 0.89
CA LYS A 274 5.11 19.75 2.31
C LYS A 274 4.30 20.90 2.94
N ASN A 275 3.00 20.94 2.66
CA ASN A 275 2.02 21.93 3.14
C ASN A 275 2.28 23.40 2.70
N LYS A 276 3.21 23.66 1.77
CA LYS A 276 3.57 25.04 1.36
C LYS A 276 2.74 25.63 0.22
N LYS A 277 2.03 24.80 -0.56
CA LYS A 277 1.19 25.24 -1.68
C LYS A 277 0.02 24.29 -1.86
N ASN A 278 -1.20 24.82 -1.94
CA ASN A 278 -2.40 24.02 -2.15
C ASN A 278 -2.92 24.16 -3.58
N PHE A 279 -2.72 23.14 -4.40
CA PHE A 279 -3.29 23.05 -5.76
C PHE A 279 -4.54 22.16 -5.80
N LEU A 280 -5.04 21.73 -4.64
CA LEU A 280 -6.25 20.94 -4.53
C LEU A 280 -7.46 21.84 -4.30
N LYS A 281 -8.35 21.92 -5.30
CA LYS A 281 -9.74 22.26 -5.05
C LYS A 281 -10.39 21.10 -4.28
N THR A 282 -10.51 21.26 -2.96
CA THR A 282 -11.29 20.36 -2.10
C THR A 282 -12.70 20.92 -1.94
N SER A 283 -13.71 20.05 -1.86
CA SER A 283 -15.06 20.51 -1.52
C SER A 283 -15.12 21.02 -0.08
N ASN A 284 -16.03 21.96 0.18
CA ASN A 284 -16.29 22.46 1.53
C ASN A 284 -16.66 21.32 2.48
N ILE A 285 -16.32 21.53 3.77
CA ILE A 285 -16.73 20.66 4.85
C ILE A 285 -18.26 20.63 4.91
N LYS A 286 -18.83 19.43 5.02
CA LYS A 286 -20.27 19.24 5.21
C LYS A 286 -20.53 18.91 6.68
N VAL A 287 -21.34 19.70 7.37
CA VAL A 287 -21.69 19.50 8.78
C VAL A 287 -22.21 18.08 9.05
N LYS A 288 -23.02 17.53 8.14
CA LYS A 288 -23.51 16.14 8.20
C LYS A 288 -22.40 15.07 8.28
N ASN A 289 -21.21 15.36 7.74
CA ASN A 289 -20.07 14.44 7.84
C ASN A 289 -19.48 14.47 9.25
N ILE A 290 -19.46 15.63 9.90
CA ILE A 290 -18.90 15.82 11.25
C ILE A 290 -19.87 15.33 12.33
N ASN A 291 -21.16 15.72 12.26
CA ASN A 291 -22.15 15.44 13.31
C ASN A 291 -22.49 13.96 13.51
N ASN A 292 -21.97 13.06 12.70
CA ASN A 292 -22.27 11.64 12.80
C ASN A 292 -21.08 10.80 12.34
N LEU A 293 -19.98 10.81 13.09
CA LEU A 293 -18.81 10.01 12.75
C LEU A 293 -19.05 8.50 12.91
N ASN A 294 -20.00 8.06 13.75
CA ASN A 294 -20.42 6.66 13.90
C ASN A 294 -19.24 5.68 14.04
N PHE A 295 -18.43 5.84 15.08
CA PHE A 295 -17.35 4.90 15.37
C PHE A 295 -17.87 3.63 16.04
N GLN A 296 -17.29 2.48 15.68
CA GLN A 296 -17.69 1.18 16.23
C GLN A 296 -16.46 0.32 16.55
N LYS A 297 -16.57 -0.52 17.58
CA LYS A 297 -15.55 -1.54 17.86
C LYS A 297 -15.61 -2.64 16.79
N VAL A 298 -14.45 -3.19 16.44
CA VAL A 298 -14.39 -4.32 15.51
C VAL A 298 -14.98 -5.57 16.15
N ASN A 299 -15.97 -6.17 15.51
CA ASN A 299 -16.45 -7.50 15.89
C ASN A 299 -15.53 -8.59 15.31
N SER A 300 -14.66 -9.17 16.15
CA SER A 300 -13.70 -10.20 15.73
C SER A 300 -14.33 -11.54 15.35
N LYS A 301 -15.61 -11.78 15.66
CA LYS A 301 -16.36 -12.95 15.16
C LYS A 301 -16.71 -12.76 13.68
N ASN A 302 -17.11 -11.55 13.29
CA ASN A 302 -17.43 -11.20 11.90
C ASN A 302 -16.16 -10.98 11.06
N PHE A 303 -15.11 -10.45 11.69
CA PHE A 303 -13.82 -10.17 11.05
C PHE A 303 -12.67 -10.92 11.74
N PRO A 304 -12.56 -12.25 11.53
CA PRO A 304 -11.55 -13.07 12.19
C PRO A 304 -10.11 -12.74 11.77
N SER A 305 -9.91 -12.06 10.63
CA SER A 305 -8.60 -11.63 10.13
C SER A 305 -7.85 -10.75 11.13
N ILE A 306 -8.54 -9.93 11.91
CA ILE A 306 -7.93 -8.99 12.87
C ILE A 306 -7.12 -9.71 13.94
N LYS A 307 -7.45 -10.97 14.25
CA LYS A 307 -6.65 -11.81 15.16
C LYS A 307 -5.26 -12.15 14.61
N LEU A 308 -5.05 -12.01 13.29
CA LEU A 308 -3.76 -12.25 12.63
C LEU A 308 -2.74 -11.15 12.93
N ILE A 309 -3.14 -9.98 13.42
CA ILE A 309 -2.21 -8.92 13.84
C ILE A 309 -1.22 -9.46 14.87
N ASN A 310 -1.73 -10.12 15.92
CA ASN A 310 -0.90 -10.72 16.95
C ASN A 310 0.02 -11.80 16.37
N LYS A 311 -0.48 -12.62 15.43
CA LYS A 311 0.32 -13.66 14.77
C LYS A 311 1.47 -13.06 13.96
N CYS A 312 1.23 -12.00 13.21
CA CYS A 312 2.27 -11.26 12.48
C CYS A 312 3.38 -10.73 13.40
N PHE A 313 3.02 -10.28 14.61
CA PHE A 313 3.97 -9.70 15.55
C PHE A 313 4.74 -10.70 16.40
N SER A 314 4.18 -11.88 16.67
CA SER A 314 4.76 -12.86 17.61
C SER A 314 5.35 -14.12 16.95
N SER A 315 5.02 -14.42 15.70
CA SER A 315 5.34 -15.71 15.08
C SER A 315 6.71 -15.77 14.37
N GLY A 316 7.45 -14.66 14.35
CA GLY A 316 8.76 -14.55 13.69
C GLY A 316 8.79 -13.52 12.56
N LEU A 317 9.99 -13.13 12.14
CA LEU A 317 10.23 -11.99 11.23
C LEU A 317 9.68 -12.20 9.81
N SER A 318 9.59 -13.46 9.36
CA SER A 318 9.03 -13.81 8.04
C SER A 318 7.53 -14.07 8.06
N SER A 319 6.86 -14.00 9.22
CA SER A 319 5.41 -14.24 9.31
C SER A 319 4.59 -13.29 8.44
N PRO A 320 4.86 -11.97 8.39
CA PRO A 320 4.12 -11.07 7.50
C PRO A 320 4.30 -11.41 6.01
N ILE A 321 5.47 -11.93 5.61
CA ILE A 321 5.75 -12.36 4.23
C ILE A 321 4.86 -13.56 3.88
N ILE A 322 4.86 -14.57 4.75
CA ILE A 322 4.07 -15.79 4.58
C ILE A 322 2.57 -15.47 4.53
N ILE A 323 2.08 -14.64 5.45
CA ILE A 323 0.66 -14.27 5.53
C ILE A 323 0.27 -13.44 4.30
N ASN A 324 1.11 -12.50 3.84
CA ASN A 324 0.84 -11.74 2.61
C ASN A 324 0.74 -12.67 1.40
N ALA A 325 1.71 -13.56 1.22
CA ALA A 325 1.77 -14.51 0.11
C ALA A 325 0.56 -15.44 0.08
N ALA A 326 0.19 -16.01 1.23
CA ALA A 326 -0.98 -16.85 1.38
C ALA A 326 -2.27 -16.07 1.06
N ASN A 327 -2.40 -14.85 1.60
CA ASN A 327 -3.56 -14.01 1.34
C ASN A 327 -3.71 -13.66 -0.14
N GLU A 328 -2.61 -13.31 -0.83
CA GLU A 328 -2.67 -13.02 -2.28
C GLU A 328 -3.20 -14.21 -3.09
N VAL A 329 -2.73 -15.43 -2.79
CA VAL A 329 -3.22 -16.66 -3.44
C VAL A 329 -4.69 -16.90 -3.14
N LEU A 330 -5.09 -16.81 -1.87
CA LEU A 330 -6.46 -17.10 -1.45
C LEU A 330 -7.46 -16.08 -1.99
N VAL A 331 -7.09 -14.81 -2.03
CA VAL A 331 -7.92 -13.76 -2.64
C VAL A 331 -8.07 -14.00 -4.14
N ASP A 332 -7.01 -14.41 -4.85
CA ASP A 332 -7.11 -14.76 -6.27
C ASP A 332 -8.02 -15.97 -6.50
N LEU A 333 -7.89 -17.03 -5.68
CA LEU A 333 -8.78 -18.19 -5.73
C LEU A 333 -10.24 -17.80 -5.45
N PHE A 334 -10.50 -16.95 -4.45
CA PHE A 334 -11.84 -16.45 -4.17
C PHE A 334 -12.37 -15.63 -5.36
N LEU A 335 -11.58 -14.71 -5.90
CA LEU A 335 -11.96 -13.89 -7.06
C LEU A 335 -12.29 -14.74 -8.30
N LYS A 336 -11.66 -15.91 -8.44
CA LYS A 336 -11.94 -16.92 -9.49
C LYS A 336 -13.07 -17.88 -9.13
N GLY A 337 -13.71 -17.73 -7.98
CA GLY A 337 -14.82 -18.57 -7.52
C GLY A 337 -14.40 -19.98 -7.10
N LYS A 338 -13.12 -20.20 -6.77
CA LYS A 338 -12.58 -21.53 -6.40
C LYS A 338 -12.67 -21.85 -4.91
N ILE A 339 -12.80 -20.84 -4.06
CA ILE A 339 -13.00 -20.99 -2.60
C ILE A 339 -14.08 -20.00 -2.12
N GLU A 340 -14.63 -20.22 -0.92
CA GLU A 340 -15.58 -19.29 -0.31
C GLU A 340 -14.86 -18.11 0.37
N PHE A 341 -15.60 -17.06 0.72
CA PHE A 341 -15.05 -15.86 1.34
C PHE A 341 -14.41 -16.13 2.71
N LEU A 342 -15.06 -16.95 3.54
CA LEU A 342 -14.55 -17.31 4.87
C LEU A 342 -13.36 -18.28 4.80
N ASP A 343 -13.18 -18.98 3.68
CA ASP A 343 -12.04 -19.87 3.48
C ASP A 343 -10.71 -19.11 3.42
N ILE A 344 -10.71 -17.83 3.06
CA ILE A 344 -9.51 -16.99 3.04
C ILE A 344 -8.84 -16.99 4.42
N VAL A 345 -9.55 -16.55 5.46
CA VAL A 345 -8.96 -16.48 6.80
C VAL A 345 -8.78 -17.88 7.41
N LYS A 346 -9.68 -18.82 7.11
CA LYS A 346 -9.57 -20.21 7.55
C LYS A 346 -8.29 -20.87 7.05
N ASN A 347 -7.98 -20.76 5.77
CA ASN A 347 -6.79 -21.39 5.19
C ASN A 347 -5.49 -20.70 5.61
N ILE A 348 -5.50 -19.38 5.83
CA ILE A 348 -4.35 -18.70 6.46
C ILE A 348 -4.05 -19.29 7.84
N ASN A 349 -5.08 -19.49 8.68
CA ASN A 349 -4.87 -20.12 9.99
C ASN A 349 -4.34 -21.56 9.89
N LYS A 350 -4.80 -22.34 8.90
CA LYS A 350 -4.23 -23.68 8.66
C LYS A 350 -2.74 -23.61 8.31
N ILE A 351 -2.32 -22.64 7.50
CA ILE A 351 -0.90 -22.43 7.16
C ILE A 351 -0.10 -22.07 8.42
N LEU A 352 -0.63 -21.18 9.27
CA LEU A 352 0.02 -20.80 10.53
C LEU A 352 0.19 -21.97 11.50
N ASN A 353 -0.72 -22.96 11.45
CA ASN A 353 -0.66 -24.17 12.26
C ASN A 353 0.13 -25.32 11.61
N HIS A 354 0.63 -25.14 10.39
CA HIS A 354 1.39 -26.17 9.69
C HIS A 354 2.77 -26.38 10.34
N LYS A 355 3.25 -27.63 10.42
CA LYS A 355 4.55 -27.98 11.04
C LYS A 355 5.73 -27.15 10.53
N ASP A 356 5.76 -26.91 9.21
CA ASP A 356 6.85 -26.17 8.56
C ASP A 356 6.76 -24.64 8.73
N PHE A 357 5.63 -24.12 9.24
CA PHE A 357 5.46 -22.66 9.39
C PHE A 357 6.50 -22.09 10.35
N LYS A 358 6.66 -22.69 11.54
CA LYS A 358 7.57 -22.19 12.59
C LYS A 358 9.02 -22.08 12.08
N LYS A 359 9.46 -23.07 11.28
CA LYS A 359 10.79 -23.09 10.66
C LYS A 359 10.97 -21.93 9.66
N ASN A 360 9.98 -21.69 8.81
CA ASN A 360 10.04 -20.63 7.80
C ASN A 360 9.84 -19.24 8.39
N ALA A 361 8.92 -19.08 9.35
CA ALA A 361 8.57 -17.81 9.97
C ALA A 361 9.71 -17.20 10.79
N LYS A 362 10.55 -18.03 11.42
CA LYS A 362 11.73 -17.59 12.19
C LYS A 362 12.89 -17.11 11.32
N ARG A 363 12.93 -17.45 10.03
CA ARG A 363 14.01 -17.01 9.13
C ARG A 363 14.06 -15.47 9.09
N LYS A 364 15.28 -14.93 9.15
CA LYS A 364 15.54 -13.49 9.04
C LYS A 364 16.01 -13.18 7.61
N PRO A 365 15.13 -12.65 6.74
CA PRO A 365 15.51 -12.40 5.36
C PRO A 365 16.53 -11.27 5.27
N ALA A 366 17.72 -11.56 4.76
CA ALA A 366 18.80 -10.58 4.58
C ALA A 366 18.82 -10.00 3.16
N SER A 367 18.21 -10.72 2.21
CA SER A 367 18.15 -10.38 0.79
C SER A 367 16.73 -10.48 0.23
N ILE A 368 16.50 -9.89 -0.95
CA ILE A 368 15.23 -10.03 -1.67
C ILE A 368 14.99 -11.50 -2.05
N LYS A 369 16.05 -12.25 -2.33
CA LYS A 369 15.97 -13.69 -2.62
C LYS A 369 15.41 -14.46 -1.43
N ASP A 370 15.80 -14.13 -0.21
CA ASP A 370 15.25 -14.78 1.00
C ASP A 370 13.76 -14.49 1.17
N ILE A 371 13.34 -13.24 0.90
CA ILE A 371 11.92 -12.85 0.92
C ILE A 371 11.14 -13.64 -0.15
N GLN A 372 11.71 -13.76 -1.36
CA GLN A 372 11.10 -14.53 -2.44
C GLN A 372 11.02 -16.03 -2.11
N ILE A 373 12.01 -16.60 -1.42
CA ILE A 373 11.95 -18.00 -0.98
C ILE A 373 10.79 -18.21 0.01
N ALA A 374 10.63 -17.32 1.00
CA ALA A 374 9.53 -17.40 1.96
C ALA A 374 8.16 -17.16 1.30
N ASP A 375 8.06 -16.18 0.40
CA ASP A 375 6.85 -15.90 -0.39
C ASP A 375 6.48 -17.10 -1.28
N ASN A 376 7.43 -17.64 -2.05
CA ASN A 376 7.20 -18.79 -2.93
C ASN A 376 6.78 -20.04 -2.15
N TRP A 377 7.46 -20.35 -1.04
CA TRP A 377 7.08 -21.46 -0.17
C TRP A 377 5.63 -21.30 0.30
N ALA A 378 5.27 -20.12 0.79
CA ALA A 378 3.92 -19.84 1.29
C ALA A 378 2.87 -19.96 0.16
N ARG A 379 3.17 -19.45 -1.04
CA ARG A 379 2.26 -19.59 -2.19
C ARG A 379 2.03 -21.04 -2.57
N LEU A 380 3.11 -21.79 -2.79
CA LEU A 380 3.03 -23.21 -3.17
C LEU A 380 2.29 -24.03 -2.11
N LYS A 381 2.59 -23.78 -0.83
CA LYS A 381 1.92 -24.47 0.28
C LYS A 381 0.43 -24.11 0.36
N THR A 382 0.09 -22.84 0.12
CA THR A 382 -1.31 -22.39 0.09
C THR A 382 -2.08 -23.08 -1.03
N ILE A 383 -1.49 -23.14 -2.23
CA ILE A 383 -2.11 -23.81 -3.39
C ILE A 383 -2.33 -25.29 -3.08
N SER A 384 -1.30 -26.02 -2.61
CA SER A 384 -1.43 -27.45 -2.33
C SER A 384 -2.44 -27.79 -1.25
N MET A 385 -2.74 -26.86 -0.34
CA MET A 385 -3.79 -27.02 0.67
C MET A 385 -5.20 -26.68 0.17
N CYS A 386 -5.31 -26.01 -0.99
CA CYS A 386 -6.58 -25.57 -1.57
C CYS A 386 -6.98 -26.35 -2.82
N VAL A 387 -6.04 -27.02 -3.49
CA VAL A 387 -6.34 -28.00 -4.53
C VAL A 387 -6.98 -29.20 -3.83
N ARG A 388 -8.24 -29.47 -4.17
CA ARG A 388 -8.93 -30.72 -3.85
C ARG A 388 -8.82 -31.66 -5.02
#